data_AF-A0A2K3P860-F1
#
_entry.id   AF-A0A2K3P860-F1
#
_cell.length_a   1.000
_cell.length_b   1.000
_cell.length_c   1.000
_cell.angle_alpha   90.00
_cell.angle_beta   90.00
_cell.angle_gamma   90.00
#
_symmetry.space_group_name_H-M   'P 1'
#
loop_
_entity.id
_entity.type
_entity.pdbx_description
1 polymer ?
#
loop_
_entity_poly.entity_id
_entity_poly.type
_entity_poly.pdbx_seq_one_letter_code
_entity_poly.pdbx_strand_id
1 'polypeptide(L)'
;MSAHLTHAVKYEMNDKAINDIIFCLRDKVLREVARETTVVAMLETKSIMEQLTESNKIIDDLVNIDVNLEDDDKAIHMLCALPKSFENFKDTKLYGKEGTVTLDKFQSALNQ
;
A
#
# COMPACT_ATOMS: atom_id res chain seq x y z
N MET A 1 35.03 -33.32 31.49
CA MET A 1 34.59 -34.02 30.26
C MET A 1 34.29 -32.97 29.22
N SER A 2 35.12 -32.83 28.18
CA SER A 2 34.87 -31.92 27.06
C SER A 2 34.08 -32.68 26.02
N ALA A 3 32.82 -32.30 25.79
CA ALA A 3 31.97 -32.92 24.78
C ALA A 3 32.42 -32.43 23.38
N HIS A 4 33.36 -33.15 22.77
CA HIS A 4 33.76 -32.89 21.40
C HIS A 4 32.65 -33.40 20.47
N LEU A 5 31.80 -32.49 19.99
CA LEU A 5 30.78 -32.83 18.99
C LEU A 5 31.46 -33.44 17.76
N THR A 6 30.93 -34.56 17.28
CA THR A 6 31.40 -35.19 16.05
C THR A 6 30.95 -34.39 14.83
N HIS A 7 31.66 -34.52 13.70
CA HIS A 7 31.30 -33.82 12.45
C HIS A 7 29.86 -34.10 12.01
N ALA A 8 29.40 -35.36 12.11
CA ALA A 8 28.04 -35.75 11.74
C ALA A 8 26.98 -35.03 12.57
N VAL A 9 27.16 -34.96 13.89
CA VAL A 9 26.25 -34.26 14.80
C VAL A 9 26.23 -32.76 14.49
N LYS A 10 27.39 -32.17 14.15
CA LYS A 10 27.47 -30.76 13.74
C LYS A 10 26.71 -30.49 12.44
N TYR A 11 26.79 -31.38 11.45
CA TYR A 11 26.02 -31.26 10.21
C TYR A 11 24.51 -31.38 10.45
N GLU A 12 24.08 -32.36 11.26
CA GLU A 12 22.67 -32.54 11.62
C GLU A 12 22.10 -31.33 12.36
N MET A 13 22.85 -30.79 13.34
CA MET A 13 22.45 -29.58 14.06
C MET A 13 22.37 -28.35 13.15
N ASN A 14 23.27 -28.23 12.18
CA ASN A 14 23.24 -27.14 11.21
C ASN A 14 22.04 -27.27 10.27
N ASP A 15 21.72 -28.47 9.79
CA ASP A 15 20.56 -28.70 8.92
C ASP A 15 19.25 -28.39 9.64
N LYS A 16 19.12 -28.84 10.89
CA LYS A 16 17.98 -28.48 11.75
C LYS A 16 17.88 -26.97 11.95
N ALA A 17 18.99 -26.30 12.23
CA ALA A 17 18.99 -24.84 12.40
C ALA A 17 18.59 -24.10 11.12
N ILE A 18 19.04 -24.57 9.95
CA ILE A 18 18.65 -24.00 8.65
C ILE A 18 17.14 -24.18 8.42
N ASN A 19 16.61 -25.37 8.68
CA ASN A 19 15.17 -25.65 8.53
C ASN A 19 14.32 -24.80 9.49
N ASP A 20 14.75 -24.65 10.75
CA ASP A 20 14.07 -23.81 11.74
C ASP A 20 14.06 -22.33 11.31
N ILE A 21 15.16 -21.83 10.72
CA ILE A 21 15.24 -20.47 10.17
C ILE A 21 14.31 -20.31 8.96
N ILE A 22 14.34 -21.24 8.01
CA ILE A 22 13.48 -21.21 6.82
C ILE A 22 12.01 -21.17 7.22
N PHE A 23 11.62 -22.00 8.20
CA PHE A 23 10.26 -22.04 8.72
C PHE A 23 9.86 -20.71 9.35
N CYS A 24 10.69 -20.15 10.25
CA CYS A 24 10.44 -18.85 10.88
C CYS A 24 10.29 -17.71 9.86
N LEU A 25 11.13 -17.71 8.83
CA LEU A 25 11.07 -16.71 7.77
C LEU A 25 9.79 -16.85 6.93
N ARG A 26 9.40 -18.08 6.57
CA ARG A 26 8.15 -18.34 5.85
C ARG A 26 6.94 -17.84 6.66
N ASP A 27 6.88 -18.17 7.94
CA ASP A 27 5.80 -17.74 8.84
C ASP A 27 5.75 -16.22 8.99
N LYS A 28 6.91 -15.55 9.03
CA LYS A 28 6.98 -14.09 9.06
C LYS A 28 6.46 -13.48 7.77
N VAL A 29 6.89 -14.00 6.62
CA VAL A 29 6.43 -13.54 5.30
C VAL A 29 4.93 -13.75 5.13
N LEU A 30 4.40 -14.93 5.47
CA LEU A 30 2.96 -15.21 5.40
C LEU A 30 2.14 -14.26 6.27
N ARG A 31 2.61 -13.96 7.48
CA ARG A 31 1.95 -13.03 8.40
C ARG A 31 1.98 -11.58 7.89
N GLU A 32 3.10 -11.16 7.32
CA GLU A 32 3.23 -9.83 6.71
C GLU A 32 2.29 -9.69 5.51
N VAL A 33 2.33 -10.65 4.58
CA VAL A 33 1.45 -10.71 3.41
C VAL A 33 -0.02 -10.70 3.84
N ALA A 34 -0.40 -11.46 4.86
CA ALA A 34 -1.77 -11.47 5.38
C ALA A 34 -2.19 -10.11 5.98
N ARG A 35 -1.27 -9.41 6.68
CA ARG A 35 -1.51 -8.05 7.20
C ARG A 35 -1.69 -7.05 6.07
N GLU A 36 -0.79 -7.03 5.10
CA GLU A 36 -0.90 -6.18 3.91
C GLU A 36 -2.21 -6.45 3.16
N THR A 37 -2.59 -7.72 2.99
CA THR A 37 -3.85 -8.12 2.35
C THR A 37 -5.05 -7.60 3.11
N THR A 38 -5.02 -7.63 4.45
CA THR A 38 -6.08 -7.08 5.29
C THR A 38 -6.16 -5.56 5.19
N VAL A 39 -5.02 -4.85 5.18
CA VAL A 39 -4.98 -3.39 5.00
C VAL A 39 -5.52 -3.00 3.62
N VAL A 40 -5.13 -3.71 2.56
CA VAL A 40 -5.65 -3.51 1.20
C VAL A 40 -7.16 -3.78 1.16
N ALA A 41 -7.63 -4.88 1.74
CA ALA A 41 -9.05 -5.19 1.79
C ALA A 41 -9.86 -4.13 2.56
N MET A 42 -9.33 -3.60 3.67
CA MET A 42 -9.98 -2.51 4.40
C MET A 42 -10.08 -1.22 3.57
N LEU A 43 -9.03 -0.90 2.80
CA LEU A 43 -9.04 0.23 1.87
C LEU A 43 -9.99 0.01 0.69
N GLU A 44 -10.15 -1.22 0.22
CA GLU A 44 -11.13 -1.57 -0.83
C GLU A 44 -12.57 -1.67 -0.31
N THR A 45 -12.75 -1.97 0.97
CA THR A 45 -14.08 -2.05 1.61
C THR A 45 -14.64 -0.67 1.95
N LYS A 46 -13.76 0.31 2.25
CA LYS A 46 -14.17 1.71 2.36
C LYS A 46 -14.78 2.16 1.03
N SER A 47 -15.94 2.78 1.10
CA SER A 47 -16.56 3.32 -0.11
C SER A 47 -15.64 4.39 -0.72
N ILE A 48 -15.56 4.44 -2.05
CA ILE A 48 -14.84 5.49 -2.78
C ILE A 48 -15.27 6.88 -2.28
N MET A 49 -16.56 7.06 -1.98
CA MET A 49 -17.08 8.30 -1.42
C MET A 49 -16.48 8.66 -0.05
N GLU A 50 -16.26 7.67 0.81
CA GLU A 50 -15.63 7.88 2.12
C GLU A 50 -14.16 8.27 1.96
N GLN A 51 -13.43 7.63 1.04
CA GLN A 51 -12.04 7.98 0.76
C GLN A 51 -11.89 9.35 0.10
N LEU A 52 -12.79 9.72 -0.82
CA LEU A 52 -12.86 11.06 -1.40
C LEU A 52 -13.16 12.12 -0.32
N THR A 53 -14.06 11.81 0.61
CA THR A 53 -14.40 12.73 1.70
C THR A 53 -13.23 12.92 2.68
N GLU A 54 -12.55 11.84 3.06
CA GLU A 54 -11.32 11.92 3.88
C GLU A 54 -10.23 12.73 3.16
N SER A 55 -10.04 12.53 1.85
CA SER A 55 -9.04 13.25 1.05
C SER A 55 -9.35 14.74 0.91
N ASN A 56 -10.61 15.09 0.65
CA ASN A 56 -11.05 16.49 0.59
C ASN A 56 -10.83 17.20 1.93
N LYS A 57 -11.12 16.51 3.05
CA LYS A 57 -10.86 17.07 4.38
C LYS A 57 -9.36 17.34 4.61
N ILE A 58 -8.48 16.45 4.16
CA ILE A 58 -7.02 16.66 4.24
C ILE A 58 -6.62 17.88 3.42
N ILE A 59 -7.14 18.03 2.21
CA ILE A 59 -6.88 19.20 1.35
C ILE A 59 -7.37 20.49 2.04
N ASP A 60 -8.57 20.48 2.61
CA ASP A 60 -9.13 21.62 3.33
C ASP A 60 -8.28 21.97 4.57
N ASP A 61 -7.85 20.97 5.34
CA ASP A 61 -6.98 21.16 6.51
C ASP A 61 -5.62 21.75 6.10
N LEU A 62 -5.06 21.33 4.96
CA LEU A 62 -3.81 21.87 4.40
C LEU A 62 -3.98 23.32 3.94
N VAL A 63 -5.07 23.63 3.22
CA VAL A 63 -5.39 25.01 2.82
C VAL A 63 -5.60 25.90 4.05
N ASN A 64 -6.22 25.38 5.11
CA ASN A 64 -6.45 26.11 6.36
C ASN A 64 -5.15 26.47 7.11
N ILE A 65 -4.06 25.74 6.90
CA ILE A 65 -2.72 26.09 7.43
C ILE A 65 -1.88 26.90 6.43
N ASP A 66 -2.52 27.51 5.43
CA ASP A 66 -1.92 28.35 4.39
C ASP A 66 -0.96 27.60 3.44
N VAL A 67 -1.16 26.28 3.28
CA VAL A 67 -0.48 25.50 2.23
C VAL A 67 -1.27 25.62 0.94
N ASN A 68 -0.72 26.38 -0.01
CA ASN A 68 -1.31 26.54 -1.34
C ASN A 68 -1.00 25.31 -2.21
N LEU A 69 -1.96 24.41 -2.35
CA LEU A 69 -1.90 23.28 -3.28
C LEU A 69 -2.42 23.72 -4.66
N GLU A 70 -1.66 23.44 -5.71
CA GLU A 70 -2.15 23.61 -7.08
C GLU A 70 -3.22 22.55 -7.38
N ASP A 71 -4.08 22.80 -8.37
CA ASP A 71 -5.17 21.87 -8.68
C ASP A 71 -4.65 20.52 -9.20
N ASP A 72 -3.48 20.51 -9.84
CA ASP A 72 -2.79 19.29 -10.25
C ASP A 72 -2.32 18.49 -9.02
N ASP A 73 -1.80 19.15 -7.97
CA ASP A 73 -1.38 18.49 -6.73
C ASP A 73 -2.57 17.87 -5.99
N LYS A 74 -3.69 18.59 -5.93
CA LYS A 74 -4.95 18.08 -5.34
C LYS A 74 -5.46 16.85 -6.11
N ALA A 75 -5.41 16.89 -7.44
CA ALA A 75 -5.82 15.76 -8.28
C ALA A 75 -4.89 14.55 -8.11
N ILE A 76 -3.58 14.76 -8.02
CA ILE A 76 -2.59 13.70 -7.76
C ILE A 76 -2.82 13.09 -6.37
N HIS A 77 -3.05 13.90 -5.34
CA HIS A 77 -3.35 13.42 -3.99
C HIS A 77 -4.59 12.51 -4.01
N MET A 78 -5.66 12.95 -4.68
CA MET A 78 -6.91 12.20 -4.76
C MET A 78 -6.77 10.91 -5.59
N LEU A 79 -5.96 10.92 -6.66
CA LEU A 79 -5.58 9.73 -7.42
C LEU A 79 -4.82 8.72 -6.56
N CYS A 80 -3.88 9.19 -5.72
CA CYS A 80 -3.12 8.34 -4.81
C CYS A 80 -4.00 7.75 -3.70
N ALA A 81 -5.06 8.46 -3.31
CA ALA A 81 -6.00 8.03 -2.28
C ALA A 81 -6.98 6.95 -2.76
N LEU A 82 -7.14 6.74 -4.07
CA LEU A 82 -8.07 5.74 -4.60
C LEU A 82 -7.62 4.30 -4.32
N PRO A 83 -8.58 3.36 -4.13
CA PRO A 83 -8.27 1.95 -3.97
C PRO A 83 -7.57 1.36 -5.19
N LYS A 84 -6.90 0.23 -5.01
CA LYS A 84 -6.19 -0.47 -6.10
C LYS A 84 -7.11 -0.93 -7.23
N SER A 85 -8.39 -1.15 -6.96
CA SER A 85 -9.40 -1.43 -7.98
C SER A 85 -9.51 -0.34 -9.06
N PHE A 86 -9.04 0.88 -8.78
CA PHE A 86 -8.95 1.99 -9.73
C PHE A 86 -7.57 2.14 -10.37
N GLU A 87 -6.67 1.15 -10.29
CA GLU A 87 -5.33 1.21 -10.93
C GLU A 87 -5.41 1.55 -12.42
N ASN A 88 -6.32 0.92 -13.17
CA ASN A 88 -6.51 1.25 -14.59
C ASN A 88 -6.91 2.72 -14.81
N PHE A 89 -7.72 3.27 -13.91
CA PHE A 89 -8.13 4.68 -13.95
C PHE A 89 -6.96 5.60 -13.61
N LYS A 90 -6.16 5.24 -12.60
CA LYS A 90 -4.92 5.94 -12.22
C LYS A 90 -3.93 5.97 -13.38
N ASP A 91 -3.68 4.83 -14.01
CA ASP A 91 -2.72 4.73 -15.12
C ASP A 91 -3.19 5.50 -16.35
N THR A 92 -4.48 5.41 -16.66
CA THR A 92 -5.07 6.16 -17.78
C THR A 92 -5.05 7.66 -17.54
N LYS A 93 -5.19 8.13 -16.29
CA LYS A 93 -5.17 9.57 -15.98
C LYS A 93 -3.78 10.14 -15.70
N LEU A 94 -2.84 9.34 -15.18
CA LEU A 94 -1.44 9.75 -14.95
C LEU A 94 -0.58 9.64 -16.21
N TYR A 95 -0.82 8.62 -17.05
CA TYR A 95 0.00 8.35 -18.24
C TYR A 95 -0.77 8.53 -19.57
N GLY A 96 -2.08 8.76 -19.52
CA GLY A 96 -2.87 9.08 -20.70
C GLY A 96 -2.58 10.49 -21.22
N LYS A 97 -2.67 10.64 -22.54
CA LYS A 97 -2.28 11.82 -23.33
C LYS A 97 -3.12 13.09 -23.07
N GLU A 98 -3.97 13.12 -22.06
CA GLU A 98 -4.94 14.20 -21.84
C GLU A 98 -4.55 15.00 -20.59
N GLY A 99 -4.15 16.26 -20.80
CA GLY A 99 -3.48 17.12 -19.83
C GLY A 99 -4.26 17.45 -18.55
N THR A 100 -3.54 18.09 -17.62
CA THR A 100 -3.97 18.75 -16.36
C THR A 100 -5.39 18.40 -15.94
N VAL A 101 -5.53 17.39 -15.08
CA VAL A 101 -6.82 16.91 -14.60
C VAL A 101 -7.24 17.80 -13.44
N THR A 102 -8.21 18.68 -13.66
CA THR A 102 -8.79 19.47 -12.58
C THR A 102 -9.61 18.60 -11.63
N LEU A 103 -9.66 19.00 -10.36
CA LEU A 103 -10.34 18.29 -9.27
C LEU A 103 -11.81 17.97 -9.59
N ASP A 104 -12.55 18.93 -10.15
CA ASP A 104 -13.98 18.77 -10.48
C ASP A 104 -14.22 17.73 -11.59
N LYS A 105 -13.35 17.71 -12.60
CA LYS A 105 -13.44 16.76 -13.73
C LYS A 105 -13.14 15.33 -13.25
N PHE A 106 -12.26 15.21 -12.27
CA PHE A 106 -11.96 13.94 -11.62
C PHE A 106 -13.12 13.43 -10.77
N GLN A 107 -13.72 14.28 -9.92
CA GLN A 107 -14.88 13.89 -9.11
C GLN A 107 -16.07 13.50 -9.99
N SER A 108 -16.27 14.22 -11.09
CA SER A 108 -17.32 13.90 -12.06
C SER A 108 -17.09 12.53 -12.74
N ALA A 109 -15.84 12.17 -13.03
CA ALA A 109 -15.50 10.90 -13.67
C ALA A 109 -15.60 9.69 -12.72
N LEU A 110 -15.44 9.89 -11.41
CA LEU A 110 -15.62 8.84 -10.40
C LEU A 110 -17.08 8.59 -10.04
N ASN A 111 -17.95 9.59 -10.22
CA ASN A 111 -19.37 9.52 -9.88
C ASN A 111 -20.26 9.13 -11.07
N GLN A 112 -19.67 8.76 -12.22
CA GLN A 112 -20.36 8.34 -13.44
C GLN A 112 -20.51 6.81 -13.50
#